data_AF-A0A8C0UCH4-F1
#
_entry.id   AF-A0A8C0UCH4-F1
#
_cell.length_a   1.000
_cell.length_b   1.000
_cell.length_c   1.000
_cell.angle_alpha   90.00
_cell.angle_beta   90.00
_cell.angle_gamma   90.00
#
_symmetry.space_group_name_H-M   'P 1'
#
loop_
_entity.id
_entity.type
_entity.pdbx_description
1 polymer ?
#
loop_
_entity_poly.entity_id
_entity_poly.type
_entity_poly.pdbx_seq_one_letter_code
_entity_poly.pdbx_strand_id
1 'polypeptide(L)'
;QKEQLSRCLQRGIRRVQDLCKVLQLPVVFEETAVSYFQRALRLPAFHLLSLEKKELLGGCCVFVTCRQHNWPLTMGTICSLLYARQDLFAGVYLSLQKELGLSVPALSLADLVTTHLNSFRLLQPSANVPAPFLEDKEKLLGRTMAIVELASETWLVTGRHPVPIVTAAAFLAWQSLRPGPRLSCPLARFCRLAGVDLPPPAHLRLKELLEILQGMASQLSWLRGFDLDKKTVVKHIGDLLQHRVFLLKNAFSQQDGEETPRIKIPRREQGCPSAGKPRRGGTLRPLLPPCLIHPRKRLRPVAPSAPASALTGDEPISDSEIEQYLRSPDEIRAFRKAKAWL
;
A
#
# COMPACT_ATOMS: atom_id res chain seq x y z
N GLN A 1 0.07 3.76 45.32
CA GLN A 1 0.45 3.26 43.98
C GLN A 1 -0.28 1.97 43.57
N LYS A 2 -0.30 0.88 44.37
CA LYS A 2 -1.02 -0.37 44.02
C LYS A 2 -2.52 -0.19 43.72
N GLU A 3 -3.21 0.67 44.48
CA GLU A 3 -4.64 0.93 44.29
C GLU A 3 -4.98 1.70 43.01
N GLN A 4 -4.13 2.66 42.60
CA GLN A 4 -4.28 3.39 41.34
C GLN A 4 -3.97 2.51 40.11
N LEU A 5 -2.98 1.62 40.22
CA LEU A 5 -2.71 0.59 39.22
C LEU A 5 -3.92 -0.33 39.04
N SER A 6 -4.60 -0.71 40.14
CA SER A 6 -5.82 -1.50 40.10
C SER A 6 -6.97 -0.80 39.36
N ARG A 7 -7.19 0.50 39.59
CA ARG A 7 -8.25 1.27 38.88
C ARG A 7 -7.95 1.47 37.40
N CYS A 8 -6.70 1.79 37.04
CA CYS A 8 -6.28 1.94 35.65
C CYS A 8 -6.41 0.60 34.90
N LEU A 9 -6.04 -0.50 35.54
CA LEU A 9 -6.19 -1.85 35.00
C LEU A 9 -7.66 -2.18 34.74
N GLN A 10 -8.54 -1.98 35.73
CA GLN A 10 -9.98 -2.25 35.59
C GLN A 10 -10.62 -1.42 34.46
N ARG A 11 -10.27 -0.13 34.35
CA ARG A 11 -10.77 0.74 33.27
C ARG A 11 -10.26 0.28 31.91
N GLY A 12 -8.99 -0.12 31.83
CA GLY A 12 -8.39 -0.64 30.61
C GLY A 12 -9.03 -1.96 30.14
N ILE A 13 -9.26 -2.90 31.07
CA ILE A 13 -9.95 -4.17 30.79
C ILE A 13 -11.34 -3.88 30.22
N ARG A 14 -12.16 -3.06 30.89
CA ARG A 14 -13.50 -2.71 30.39
C ARG A 14 -13.47 -2.17 28.97
N ARG A 15 -12.53 -1.26 28.68
CA ARG A 15 -12.36 -0.69 27.32
C ARG A 15 -11.97 -1.72 26.27
N VAL A 16 -11.12 -2.68 26.62
CA VAL A 16 -10.77 -3.80 25.71
C VAL A 16 -12.03 -4.62 25.40
N GLN A 17 -12.82 -4.95 26.43
CA GLN A 17 -14.07 -5.70 26.27
C GLN A 17 -15.10 -4.92 25.43
N ASP A 18 -15.26 -3.63 25.70
CA ASP A 18 -16.17 -2.75 24.95
C ASP A 18 -15.76 -2.67 23.47
N LEU A 19 -14.46 -2.57 23.19
CA LEU A 19 -13.96 -2.58 21.81
C LEU A 19 -14.23 -3.91 21.10
N CYS A 20 -14.05 -5.05 21.79
CA CYS A 20 -14.40 -6.37 21.24
C CYS A 20 -15.90 -6.48 20.93
N LYS A 21 -16.77 -5.93 21.80
CA LYS A 21 -18.23 -5.91 21.58
C LYS A 21 -18.63 -5.02 20.41
N VAL A 22 -18.04 -3.82 20.30
CA VAL A 22 -18.27 -2.91 19.15
C VAL A 22 -17.89 -3.58 17.83
N LEU A 23 -16.80 -4.34 17.82
CA LEU A 23 -16.33 -5.10 16.67
C LEU A 23 -17.05 -6.45 16.47
N GLN A 24 -17.97 -6.82 17.38
CA GLN A 24 -18.71 -8.08 17.37
C GLN A 24 -17.79 -9.32 17.30
N LEU A 25 -16.69 -9.29 18.07
CA LEU A 25 -15.72 -10.38 18.09
C LEU A 25 -16.19 -11.56 18.95
N PRO A 26 -15.77 -12.80 18.64
CA PRO A 26 -16.02 -13.96 19.49
C PRO A 26 -15.45 -13.78 20.91
N VAL A 27 -16.08 -14.39 21.91
CA VAL A 27 -15.67 -14.27 23.33
C VAL A 27 -14.21 -14.69 23.56
N VAL A 28 -13.73 -15.70 22.83
CA VAL A 28 -12.34 -16.17 22.89
C VAL A 28 -11.32 -15.05 22.58
N PHE A 29 -11.70 -14.10 21.71
CA PHE A 29 -10.84 -12.97 21.35
C PHE A 29 -10.80 -11.96 22.50
N GLU A 30 -11.93 -11.74 23.17
CA GLU A 30 -12.00 -10.86 24.33
C GLU A 30 -11.09 -11.35 25.44
N GLU A 31 -11.16 -12.64 25.79
CA GLU A 31 -10.32 -13.25 26.82
C GLU A 31 -8.82 -13.14 26.50
N THR A 32 -8.45 -13.42 25.25
CA THR A 32 -7.06 -13.34 24.78
C THR A 32 -6.54 -11.90 24.80
N ALA A 33 -7.33 -10.94 24.32
CA ALA A 33 -6.95 -9.53 24.33
C ALA A 33 -6.83 -8.96 25.75
N VAL A 34 -7.73 -9.33 26.66
CA VAL A 34 -7.66 -8.97 28.09
C VAL A 34 -6.41 -9.56 28.73
N SER A 35 -6.07 -10.82 28.44
CA SER A 35 -4.84 -11.46 28.91
C SER A 35 -3.58 -10.72 28.45
N TYR A 36 -3.50 -10.34 27.17
CA TYR A 36 -2.37 -9.54 26.68
C TYR A 36 -2.28 -8.18 27.35
N PHE A 37 -3.41 -7.50 27.56
CA PHE A 37 -3.43 -6.20 28.22
C PHE A 37 -2.95 -6.29 29.68
N GLN A 38 -3.41 -7.30 30.42
CA GLN A 38 -2.99 -7.56 31.79
C GLN A 38 -1.49 -7.89 31.88
N ARG A 39 -0.97 -8.69 30.95
CA ARG A 39 0.45 -9.02 30.87
C ARG A 39 1.30 -7.79 30.54
N ALA A 40 0.87 -6.96 29.59
CA ALA A 40 1.57 -5.75 29.21
C ALA A 40 1.70 -4.78 30.40
N LEU A 41 0.62 -4.54 31.16
CA LEU A 41 0.68 -3.62 32.30
C LEU A 41 1.54 -4.09 33.48
N ARG A 42 2.00 -5.35 33.50
CA ARG A 42 2.97 -5.85 34.48
C ARG A 42 4.43 -5.56 34.08
N LEU A 43 4.67 -5.15 32.84
CA LEU A 43 6.02 -4.89 32.35
C LEU A 43 6.45 -3.44 32.66
N PRO A 44 7.70 -3.21 33.11
CA PRO A 44 8.22 -1.88 33.40
C PRO A 44 8.06 -0.89 32.25
N ALA A 45 8.20 -1.36 31.01
CA ALA A 45 8.06 -0.56 29.79
C ALA A 45 6.71 0.15 29.68
N PHE A 46 5.66 -0.39 30.30
CA PHE A 46 4.29 0.12 30.18
C PHE A 46 3.77 0.86 31.42
N HIS A 47 4.52 0.86 32.53
CA HIS A 47 4.09 1.50 33.78
C HIS A 47 3.90 3.03 33.64
N LEU A 48 4.87 3.68 32.98
CA LEU A 48 4.95 5.15 32.85
C LEU A 48 4.37 5.69 31.54
N LEU A 49 3.55 4.90 30.83
CA LEU A 49 2.86 5.40 29.65
C LEU A 49 1.85 6.50 30.01
N SER A 50 1.72 7.47 29.10
CA SER A 50 0.62 8.45 29.12
C SER A 50 -0.73 7.75 29.03
N LEU A 51 -1.79 8.45 29.45
CA LEU A 51 -3.15 7.92 29.41
C LEU A 51 -3.56 7.50 27.99
N GLU A 52 -3.28 8.35 26.99
CA GLU A 52 -3.54 8.06 25.58
C GLU A 52 -2.85 6.75 25.14
N LYS A 53 -1.57 6.57 25.43
CA LYS A 53 -0.84 5.35 25.06
C LYS A 53 -1.39 4.10 25.76
N LYS A 54 -1.93 4.23 26.98
CA LYS A 54 -2.61 3.13 27.68
C LYS A 54 -3.94 2.75 27.05
N GLU A 55 -4.65 3.71 26.46
CA GLU A 55 -5.86 3.43 25.67
C GLU A 55 -5.51 2.70 24.36
N LEU A 56 -4.48 3.16 23.66
CA LEU A 56 -3.97 2.51 22.45
C LEU A 56 -3.44 1.11 22.72
N LEU A 57 -2.85 0.87 23.89
CA LEU A 57 -2.38 -0.45 24.30
C LEU A 57 -3.51 -1.48 24.27
N GLY A 58 -4.70 -1.11 24.75
CA GLY A 58 -5.89 -1.97 24.66
C GLY A 58 -6.28 -2.27 23.22
N GLY A 59 -6.31 -1.25 22.36
CA GLY A 59 -6.54 -1.42 20.92
C GLY A 59 -5.50 -2.31 20.24
N CYS A 60 -4.22 -2.20 20.62
CA CYS A 60 -3.15 -3.05 20.11
C CYS A 60 -3.33 -4.51 20.55
N CYS A 61 -3.80 -4.77 21.77
CA CYS A 61 -4.09 -6.13 22.23
C CYS A 61 -5.22 -6.77 21.41
N VAL A 62 -6.30 -6.03 21.15
CA VAL A 62 -7.40 -6.49 20.28
C VAL A 62 -6.90 -6.72 18.85
N PHE A 63 -6.10 -5.80 18.32
CA PHE A 63 -5.51 -5.92 16.99
C PHE A 63 -4.67 -7.20 16.83
N VAL A 64 -3.74 -7.45 17.75
CA VAL A 64 -2.87 -8.63 17.72
C VAL A 64 -3.70 -9.91 17.79
N THR A 65 -4.68 -9.94 18.69
CA THR A 65 -5.58 -11.09 18.81
C THR A 65 -6.34 -11.34 17.51
N CYS A 66 -6.89 -10.29 16.88
CA CYS A 66 -7.54 -10.41 15.58
C CYS A 66 -6.59 -10.99 14.52
N ARG A 67 -5.33 -10.56 14.48
CA ARG A 67 -4.34 -11.09 13.54
C ARG A 67 -4.01 -12.55 13.75
N GLN A 68 -3.90 -13.00 14.99
CA GLN A 68 -3.62 -14.40 15.32
C GLN A 68 -4.75 -15.35 14.91
N HIS A 69 -5.98 -14.84 14.87
CA HIS A 69 -7.16 -15.61 14.44
C HIS A 69 -7.60 -15.30 13.00
N ASN A 70 -6.74 -14.70 12.17
CA ASN A 70 -7.03 -14.33 10.78
C ASN A 70 -8.28 -13.42 10.61
N TRP A 71 -8.64 -12.66 11.64
CA TRP A 71 -9.73 -11.71 11.56
C TRP A 71 -9.25 -10.43 10.84
N PRO A 72 -9.92 -10.01 9.74
CA PRO A 72 -9.40 -8.99 8.82
C PRO A 72 -9.60 -7.56 9.35
N LEU A 73 -8.93 -7.24 10.46
CA LEU A 73 -8.94 -5.93 11.08
C LEU A 73 -7.71 -5.12 10.65
N THR A 74 -7.94 -3.89 10.19
CA THR A 74 -6.86 -2.97 9.81
C THR A 74 -6.52 -2.03 10.96
N MET A 75 -5.25 -1.57 11.02
CA MET A 75 -4.85 -0.56 12.00
C MET A 75 -5.67 0.73 11.85
N GLY A 76 -6.00 1.10 10.61
CA GLY A 76 -6.85 2.26 10.32
C GLY A 76 -8.22 2.17 10.98
N THR A 77 -8.89 1.00 10.90
CA THR A 77 -10.19 0.77 11.54
C THR A 77 -10.13 0.99 13.05
N ILE A 78 -9.12 0.44 13.73
CA ILE A 78 -8.96 0.61 15.18
C ILE A 78 -8.65 2.07 15.52
N CYS A 79 -7.78 2.72 14.75
CA CYS A 79 -7.47 4.13 14.95
C CYS A 79 -8.70 5.01 14.79
N SER A 80 -9.57 4.72 13.81
CA SER A 80 -10.84 5.43 13.63
C SER A 80 -11.80 5.21 14.79
N LEU A 81 -11.93 3.98 15.30
CA LEU A 81 -12.80 3.66 16.46
C LEU A 81 -12.30 4.29 17.76
N LEU A 82 -10.99 4.39 17.93
CA LEU A 82 -10.35 4.97 19.12
C LEU A 82 -10.05 6.47 18.99
N TYR A 83 -10.42 7.10 17.86
CA TYR A 83 -10.08 8.49 17.55
C TYR A 83 -8.59 8.81 17.72
N ALA A 84 -7.74 7.88 17.29
CA ALA A 84 -6.31 7.88 17.54
C ALA A 84 -5.47 8.19 16.30
N ARG A 85 -4.27 8.74 16.53
CA ARG A 85 -3.29 8.96 15.46
C ARG A 85 -2.57 7.65 15.11
N GLN A 86 -2.44 7.36 13.82
CA GLN A 86 -1.88 6.09 13.33
C GLN A 86 -0.40 5.90 13.68
N ASP A 87 0.38 6.99 13.72
CA ASP A 87 1.79 7.00 14.11
C ASP A 87 1.98 6.59 15.58
N LEU A 88 1.13 7.10 16.47
CA LEU A 88 1.14 6.71 17.88
C LEU A 88 0.74 5.25 18.07
N PHE A 89 -0.31 4.81 17.37
CA PHE A 89 -0.76 3.43 17.41
C PHE A 89 0.35 2.46 16.95
N ALA A 90 1.03 2.77 15.84
CA ALA A 90 2.13 1.96 15.33
C ALA A 90 3.29 1.84 16.33
N GLY A 91 3.65 2.94 17.00
CA GLY A 91 4.68 2.92 18.04
C GLY A 91 4.32 2.03 19.23
N VAL A 92 3.08 2.14 19.73
CA VAL A 92 2.59 1.30 20.85
C VAL A 92 2.49 -0.18 20.43
N TYR A 93 2.01 -0.45 19.22
CA TYR A 93 1.93 -1.79 18.65
C TYR A 93 3.30 -2.48 18.57
N LEU A 94 4.31 -1.79 18.03
CA LEU A 94 5.67 -2.33 17.91
C LEU A 94 6.29 -2.59 19.28
N SER A 95 6.07 -1.70 20.23
CA SER A 95 6.51 -1.90 21.62
C SER A 95 5.81 -3.11 22.25
N LEU A 96 4.49 -3.25 22.11
CA LEU A 96 3.72 -4.39 22.63
C LEU A 96 4.25 -5.72 22.05
N GLN A 97 4.43 -5.77 20.73
CA GLN A 97 4.90 -6.97 20.04
C GLN A 97 6.28 -7.38 20.54
N LYS A 98 7.20 -6.42 20.68
CA LYS A 98 8.56 -6.65 21.16
C LYS A 98 8.57 -7.13 22.62
N GLU A 99 7.90 -6.40 23.51
CA GLU A 99 7.97 -6.64 24.96
C GLU A 99 7.24 -7.92 25.39
N LEU A 100 6.18 -8.33 24.68
CA LEU A 100 5.49 -9.60 24.94
C LEU A 100 6.00 -10.78 24.10
N GLY A 101 6.97 -10.56 23.19
CA GLY A 101 7.51 -11.60 22.32
C GLY A 101 6.46 -12.24 21.41
N LEU A 102 5.50 -11.45 20.90
CA LEU A 102 4.36 -11.97 20.15
C LEU A 102 4.73 -12.21 18.68
N SER A 103 4.44 -13.41 18.19
CA SER A 103 4.39 -13.68 16.75
C SER A 103 3.03 -13.25 16.21
N VAL A 104 3.02 -12.24 15.33
CA VAL A 104 1.80 -11.65 14.77
C VAL A 104 1.77 -11.93 13.26
N PRO A 105 0.81 -12.73 12.76
CA PRO A 105 0.67 -13.00 11.34
C PRO A 105 0.41 -11.74 10.50
N ALA A 106 0.82 -11.79 9.24
CA ALA A 106 0.46 -10.79 8.25
C ALA A 106 -1.07 -10.76 8.03
N LEU A 107 -1.58 -9.65 7.50
CA LEU A 107 -3.01 -9.54 7.19
C LEU A 107 -3.34 -10.49 6.04
N SER A 108 -4.32 -11.38 6.25
CA SER A 108 -4.88 -12.19 5.18
C SER A 108 -5.60 -11.28 4.17
N LEU A 109 -5.10 -11.25 2.93
CA LEU A 109 -5.75 -10.51 1.86
C LEU A 109 -7.09 -11.14 1.48
N ALA A 110 -7.21 -12.47 1.55
CA ALA A 110 -8.44 -13.17 1.22
C ALA A 110 -9.58 -12.79 2.18
N ASP A 111 -9.30 -12.78 3.48
CA ASP A 111 -10.27 -12.37 4.49
C ASP A 111 -10.59 -10.87 4.37
N LEU A 112 -9.59 -10.04 4.07
CA LEU A 112 -9.81 -8.61 3.83
C LEU A 112 -10.72 -8.37 2.62
N VAL A 113 -10.50 -9.07 1.51
CA VAL A 113 -11.35 -8.97 0.31
C VAL A 113 -12.79 -9.35 0.66
N THR A 114 -12.97 -10.46 1.36
CA THR A 114 -14.29 -10.97 1.75
C THR A 114 -15.02 -9.96 2.63
N THR A 115 -14.38 -9.48 3.70
CA THR A 115 -14.99 -8.51 4.61
C THR A 115 -15.23 -7.15 3.95
N HIS A 116 -14.32 -6.68 3.10
CA HIS A 116 -14.49 -5.42 2.39
C HIS A 116 -15.63 -5.47 1.38
N LEU A 117 -15.80 -6.58 0.65
CA LEU A 117 -16.90 -6.73 -0.31
C LEU A 117 -18.25 -6.95 0.36
N ASN A 118 -18.29 -7.63 1.51
CA ASN A 118 -19.54 -7.83 2.26
C ASN A 118 -20.21 -6.51 2.69
N SER A 119 -19.46 -5.40 2.79
CA SER A 119 -20.03 -4.09 3.09
C SER A 119 -20.60 -3.35 1.87
N PHE A 120 -20.44 -3.89 0.66
CA PHE A 120 -20.84 -3.19 -0.56
C PHE A 120 -22.35 -3.22 -0.76
N ARG A 121 -22.93 -2.03 -0.96
CA ARG A 121 -24.35 -1.86 -1.30
C ARG A 121 -24.72 -2.29 -2.72
N LEU A 122 -23.75 -2.75 -3.51
CA LEU A 122 -23.95 -3.21 -4.90
C LEU A 122 -24.45 -4.67 -4.98
N LEU A 123 -24.43 -5.38 -3.85
CA LEU A 123 -24.83 -6.79 -3.76
C LEU A 123 -26.34 -6.99 -3.57
N GLN A 124 -27.06 -5.93 -3.22
CA GLN A 124 -28.50 -5.96 -2.97
C GLN A 124 -29.19 -4.77 -3.64
N PRO A 125 -30.42 -4.94 -4.17
CA PRO A 125 -31.20 -3.84 -4.71
C PRO A 125 -31.42 -2.75 -3.65
N SER A 126 -31.11 -1.50 -3.99
CA SER A 126 -31.42 -0.34 -3.17
C SER A 126 -31.83 0.83 -4.06
N ALA A 127 -32.62 1.77 -3.55
CA ALA A 127 -33.11 2.92 -4.32
C ALA A 127 -31.98 3.75 -4.97
N ASN A 128 -30.77 3.70 -4.40
CA ASN A 128 -29.61 4.47 -4.85
C ASN A 128 -28.71 3.73 -5.85
N VAL A 129 -28.98 2.45 -6.17
CA VAL A 129 -28.15 1.63 -7.05
C VAL A 129 -28.93 1.21 -8.31
N PRO A 130 -28.57 1.73 -9.49
CA PRO A 130 -29.19 1.33 -10.75
C PRO A 130 -29.06 -0.18 -11.01
N ALA A 131 -30.10 -0.79 -11.60
CA ALA A 131 -30.09 -2.23 -11.92
C ALA A 131 -28.86 -2.73 -12.72
N PRO A 132 -28.30 -1.97 -13.69
CA PRO A 132 -27.07 -2.38 -14.39
C PRO A 132 -25.82 -2.45 -13.50
N PHE A 133 -25.87 -1.84 -12.32
CA PHE A 133 -24.75 -1.74 -11.37
C PHE A 133 -24.83 -2.78 -10.25
N LEU A 134 -25.95 -3.47 -10.11
CA LEU A 134 -26.06 -4.64 -9.25
C LEU A 134 -25.18 -5.78 -9.79
N GLU A 135 -24.60 -6.56 -8.88
CA GLU A 135 -23.77 -7.70 -9.23
C GLU A 135 -23.97 -8.86 -8.25
N ASP A 136 -23.75 -10.07 -8.75
CA ASP A 136 -23.72 -11.26 -7.92
C ASP A 136 -22.51 -11.27 -6.97
N LYS A 137 -22.75 -11.63 -5.71
CA LYS A 137 -21.73 -11.63 -4.65
C LYS A 137 -20.57 -12.57 -4.97
N GLU A 138 -20.86 -13.80 -5.37
CA GLU A 138 -19.85 -14.82 -5.58
C GLU A 138 -18.99 -14.51 -6.81
N LYS A 139 -19.61 -14.04 -7.89
CA LYS A 139 -18.89 -13.58 -9.10
C LYS A 139 -17.97 -12.39 -8.79
N LEU A 140 -18.45 -11.41 -8.02
CA LEU A 140 -17.66 -10.24 -7.65
C LEU A 140 -16.50 -10.65 -6.74
N LEU A 141 -16.75 -11.49 -5.74
CA LEU A 141 -15.76 -12.01 -4.81
C LEU A 141 -14.67 -12.78 -5.54
N GLY A 142 -15.03 -13.80 -6.31
CA GLY A 142 -14.07 -14.64 -7.05
C GLY A 142 -13.21 -13.83 -8.01
N ARG A 143 -13.81 -12.88 -8.74
CA ARG A 143 -13.05 -12.05 -9.68
C ARG A 143 -12.15 -11.04 -8.97
N THR A 144 -12.60 -10.45 -7.86
CA THR A 144 -11.77 -9.54 -7.06
C THR A 144 -10.58 -10.27 -6.47
N MET A 145 -10.80 -11.49 -5.93
CA MET A 145 -9.73 -12.33 -5.41
C MET A 145 -8.66 -12.60 -6.47
N ALA A 146 -9.08 -13.00 -7.67
CA ALA A 146 -8.16 -13.30 -8.77
C ALA A 146 -7.33 -12.07 -9.20
N ILE A 147 -7.90 -10.86 -9.15
CA ILE A 147 -7.18 -9.61 -9.45
C ILE A 147 -6.23 -9.23 -8.31
N VAL A 148 -6.59 -9.48 -7.05
CA VAL A 148 -5.71 -9.22 -5.89
C VAL A 148 -4.53 -10.19 -5.88
N GLU A 149 -4.74 -11.47 -6.22
CA GLU A 149 -3.68 -12.45 -6.41
C GLU A 149 -2.73 -12.02 -7.53
N LEU A 150 -3.28 -11.60 -8.68
CA LEU A 150 -2.48 -11.02 -9.76
C LEU A 150 -1.64 -9.84 -9.27
N ALA A 151 -2.24 -8.93 -8.49
CA ALA A 151 -1.52 -7.79 -7.92
C ALA A 151 -0.36 -8.22 -7.01
N SER A 152 -0.52 -9.33 -6.28
CA SER A 152 0.53 -9.91 -5.44
C SER A 152 1.66 -10.49 -6.29
N GLU A 153 1.33 -11.24 -7.34
CA GLU A 153 2.28 -11.87 -8.27
C GLU A 153 3.08 -10.84 -9.08
N THR A 154 2.55 -9.62 -9.26
CA THR A 154 3.19 -8.54 -10.02
C THR A 154 3.68 -7.38 -9.14
N TRP A 155 4.07 -7.67 -7.89
CA TRP A 155 4.75 -6.71 -7.00
C TRP A 155 3.93 -5.46 -6.59
N LEU A 156 2.59 -5.46 -6.76
CA LEU A 156 1.76 -4.32 -6.38
C LEU A 156 1.32 -4.30 -4.92
N VAL A 157 1.44 -5.43 -4.22
CA VAL A 157 1.04 -5.55 -2.81
C VAL A 157 2.17 -5.19 -1.85
N THR A 158 3.39 -5.66 -2.15
CA THR A 158 4.53 -5.56 -1.23
C THR A 158 4.85 -4.12 -0.86
N GLY A 159 4.91 -3.85 0.46
CA GLY A 159 5.24 -2.52 1.00
C GLY A 159 4.13 -1.47 0.86
N ARG A 160 2.89 -1.85 0.53
CA ARG A 160 1.78 -0.92 0.28
C ARG A 160 0.57 -1.23 1.15
N HIS A 161 -0.27 -0.21 1.36
CA HIS A 161 -1.52 -0.37 2.09
C HIS A 161 -2.48 -1.27 1.29
N PRO A 162 -3.04 -2.33 1.89
CA PRO A 162 -3.82 -3.34 1.16
C PRO A 162 -5.22 -2.85 0.75
N VAL A 163 -5.88 -2.01 1.57
CA VAL A 163 -7.24 -1.53 1.29
C VAL A 163 -7.37 -0.83 -0.09
N PRO A 164 -6.52 0.15 -0.46
CA PRO A 164 -6.55 0.73 -1.81
C PRO A 164 -6.41 -0.26 -2.97
N ILE A 165 -5.68 -1.37 -2.76
CA ILE A 165 -5.48 -2.41 -3.78
C ILE A 165 -6.78 -3.20 -3.95
N VAL A 166 -7.38 -3.64 -2.84
CA VAL A 166 -8.68 -4.33 -2.83
C VAL A 166 -9.76 -3.45 -3.44
N THR A 167 -9.83 -2.15 -3.11
CA THR A 167 -10.81 -1.22 -3.70
C THR A 167 -10.63 -1.09 -5.22
N ALA A 168 -9.40 -0.98 -5.71
CA ALA A 168 -9.13 -0.91 -7.15
C ALA A 168 -9.45 -2.24 -7.87
N ALA A 169 -9.11 -3.37 -7.25
CA ALA A 169 -9.41 -4.70 -7.76
C ALA A 169 -10.93 -4.96 -7.83
N ALA A 170 -11.67 -4.60 -6.78
CA ALA A 170 -13.12 -4.72 -6.72
C ALA A 170 -13.81 -3.90 -7.80
N PHE A 171 -13.32 -2.68 -8.05
CA PHE A 171 -13.80 -1.85 -9.14
C PHE A 171 -13.58 -2.48 -10.51
N LEU A 172 -12.38 -3.01 -10.79
CA LEU A 172 -12.09 -3.70 -12.06
C LEU A 172 -12.88 -5.00 -12.22
N ALA A 173 -13.05 -5.77 -11.15
CA ALA A 173 -13.88 -6.96 -11.13
C ALA A 173 -15.32 -6.60 -11.51
N TRP A 174 -15.89 -5.61 -10.82
CA TRP A 174 -17.22 -5.10 -11.11
C TRP A 174 -17.34 -4.56 -12.55
N GLN A 175 -16.40 -3.76 -13.04
CA GLN A 175 -16.50 -3.27 -14.43
C GLN A 175 -16.43 -4.40 -15.45
N SER A 176 -15.53 -5.38 -15.26
CA SER A 176 -15.30 -6.44 -16.25
C SER A 176 -16.41 -7.50 -16.30
N LEU A 177 -17.20 -7.66 -15.24
CA LEU A 177 -18.36 -8.57 -15.24
C LEU A 177 -19.49 -8.05 -16.14
N ARG A 178 -19.64 -6.73 -16.29
CA ARG A 178 -20.63 -6.12 -17.19
C ARG A 178 -20.10 -4.81 -17.80
N PRO A 179 -19.16 -4.88 -18.76
CA PRO A 179 -18.43 -3.70 -19.23
C PRO A 179 -19.30 -2.61 -19.85
N GLY A 180 -20.33 -2.97 -20.62
CA GLY A 180 -21.16 -2.02 -21.39
C GLY A 180 -21.61 -0.78 -20.58
N PRO A 181 -22.47 -0.95 -19.55
CA PRO A 181 -22.95 0.17 -18.75
C PRO A 181 -21.93 0.69 -17.73
N ARG A 182 -20.87 -0.07 -17.40
CA ARG A 182 -19.99 0.20 -16.25
C ARG A 182 -18.69 0.90 -16.62
N LEU A 183 -18.24 0.83 -17.87
CA LEU A 183 -17.00 1.47 -18.32
C LEU A 183 -17.03 3.01 -18.25
N SER A 184 -18.22 3.61 -18.32
CA SER A 184 -18.42 5.06 -18.15
C SER A 184 -18.40 5.50 -16.68
N CYS A 185 -18.51 4.56 -15.74
CA CYS A 185 -18.54 4.86 -14.30
C CYS A 185 -17.11 5.01 -13.75
N PRO A 186 -16.73 6.19 -13.21
CA PRO A 186 -15.42 6.37 -12.59
C PRO A 186 -15.35 5.70 -11.20
N LEU A 187 -14.12 5.40 -10.74
CA LEU A 187 -13.85 4.79 -9.43
C LEU A 187 -14.54 5.52 -8.27
N ALA A 188 -14.51 6.85 -8.25
CA ALA A 188 -15.15 7.64 -7.19
C ALA A 188 -16.68 7.48 -7.16
N ARG A 189 -17.33 7.36 -8.33
CA ARG A 189 -18.77 7.09 -8.40
C ARG A 189 -19.08 5.67 -7.94
N PHE A 190 -18.25 4.70 -8.32
CA PHE A 190 -18.37 3.33 -7.84
C PHE A 190 -18.28 3.24 -6.31
N CYS A 191 -17.28 3.85 -5.68
CA CYS A 191 -17.14 3.84 -4.21
C CYS A 191 -18.37 4.45 -3.51
N ARG A 192 -18.90 5.57 -4.02
CA ARG A 192 -20.13 6.18 -3.48
C ARG A 192 -21.34 5.26 -3.58
N LEU A 193 -21.51 4.58 -4.71
CA LEU A 193 -22.62 3.64 -4.91
C LEU A 193 -22.46 2.38 -4.05
N ALA A 194 -21.23 1.91 -3.88
CA ALA A 194 -20.90 0.81 -2.99
C ALA A 194 -21.03 1.17 -1.50
N GLY A 195 -21.09 2.47 -1.16
CA GLY A 195 -21.19 2.93 0.23
C GLY A 195 -19.86 2.83 0.97
N VAL A 196 -18.73 2.95 0.28
CA VAL A 196 -17.38 2.88 0.87
C VAL A 196 -16.60 4.16 0.57
N ASP A 197 -15.71 4.51 1.49
CA ASP A 197 -14.78 5.61 1.28
C ASP A 197 -13.78 5.28 0.18
N LEU A 198 -13.38 6.29 -0.57
CA LEU A 198 -12.36 6.18 -1.61
C LEU A 198 -10.97 6.37 -0.98
N PRO A 199 -10.13 5.33 -0.87
CA PRO A 199 -8.80 5.50 -0.33
C PRO A 199 -7.94 6.34 -1.29
N PRO A 200 -7.18 7.36 -0.81
CA PRO A 200 -6.43 8.24 -1.70
C PRO A 200 -5.49 7.51 -2.70
N PRO A 201 -4.76 6.44 -2.32
CA PRO A 201 -3.90 5.71 -3.25
C PRO A 201 -4.64 4.83 -4.26
N ALA A 202 -5.97 4.67 -4.17
CA ALA A 202 -6.72 3.70 -4.98
C ALA A 202 -6.66 4.01 -6.48
N HIS A 203 -6.66 5.29 -6.86
CA HIS A 203 -6.47 5.70 -8.26
C HIS A 203 -5.11 5.28 -8.83
N LEU A 204 -4.05 5.34 -8.01
CA LEU A 204 -2.72 4.89 -8.41
C LEU A 204 -2.69 3.37 -8.58
N ARG A 205 -3.29 2.62 -7.64
CA ARG A 205 -3.40 1.15 -7.73
C ARG A 205 -4.18 0.71 -8.97
N LEU A 206 -5.29 1.40 -9.28
CA LEU A 206 -6.07 1.16 -10.49
C LEU A 206 -5.24 1.37 -11.76
N LYS A 207 -4.48 2.47 -11.83
CA LYS A 207 -3.62 2.75 -12.98
C LYS A 207 -2.56 1.66 -13.17
N GLU A 208 -1.90 1.23 -12.11
CA GLU A 208 -0.86 0.19 -12.16
C GLU A 208 -1.46 -1.18 -12.56
N LEU A 209 -2.62 -1.55 -12.02
CA LEU A 209 -3.33 -2.78 -12.40
C LEU A 209 -3.70 -2.80 -13.88
N LEU A 210 -4.20 -1.68 -14.41
CA LEU A 210 -4.51 -1.55 -15.84
C LEU A 210 -3.26 -1.67 -16.71
N GLU A 211 -2.12 -1.14 -16.27
CA GLU A 211 -0.84 -1.24 -16.98
C GLU A 211 -0.33 -2.70 -17.02
N ILE A 212 -0.47 -3.44 -15.91
CA ILE A 212 -0.18 -4.89 -15.87
C ILE A 212 -1.07 -5.67 -16.82
N LEU A 213 -2.38 -5.43 -16.77
CA LEU A 213 -3.35 -6.10 -17.63
C LEU A 213 -3.07 -5.83 -19.11
N GLN A 214 -2.69 -4.60 -19.47
CA GLN A 214 -2.25 -4.26 -20.83
C GLN A 214 -0.97 -5.01 -21.22
N GLY A 215 0.01 -5.09 -20.30
CA GLY A 215 1.22 -5.88 -20.50
C GLY A 215 0.92 -7.35 -20.78
N MET A 216 0.03 -7.96 -20.00
CA MET A 216 -0.45 -9.33 -20.21
C MET A 216 -1.18 -9.50 -21.54
N ALA A 217 -2.07 -8.57 -21.89
CA ALA A 217 -2.85 -8.65 -23.13
C ALA A 217 -1.97 -8.64 -24.39
N SER A 218 -0.84 -7.94 -24.35
CA SER A 218 0.11 -7.90 -25.46
C SER A 218 0.79 -9.26 -25.76
N GLN A 219 0.75 -10.20 -24.81
CA GLN A 219 1.26 -11.56 -24.98
C GLN A 219 0.30 -12.45 -25.77
N LEU A 220 -0.98 -12.10 -25.83
CA LEU A 220 -2.00 -12.86 -26.58
C LEU A 220 -2.02 -12.37 -28.03
N SER A 221 -1.73 -13.27 -28.97
CA SER A 221 -1.63 -12.95 -30.40
C SER A 221 -2.91 -12.36 -30.97
N TRP A 222 -4.08 -12.86 -30.56
CA TRP A 222 -5.39 -12.36 -31.01
C TRP A 222 -5.78 -11.02 -30.38
N LEU A 223 -5.18 -10.64 -29.24
CA LEU A 223 -5.39 -9.31 -28.64
C LEU A 223 -4.35 -8.30 -29.12
N ARG A 224 -3.15 -8.73 -29.53
CA ARG A 224 -2.07 -7.87 -30.03
C ARG A 224 -2.46 -7.07 -31.27
N GLY A 225 -3.40 -7.58 -32.08
CA GLY A 225 -3.94 -6.86 -33.25
C GLY A 225 -4.87 -5.69 -32.89
N PHE A 226 -5.34 -5.63 -31.64
CA PHE A 226 -6.14 -4.53 -31.13
C PHE A 226 -5.23 -3.64 -30.26
N ASP A 227 -5.07 -2.37 -30.62
CA ASP A 227 -4.37 -1.39 -29.77
C ASP A 227 -5.22 -1.13 -28.50
N LEU A 228 -5.13 -2.05 -27.53
CA LEU A 228 -5.98 -2.03 -26.33
C LEU A 228 -5.62 -0.86 -25.41
N ASP A 229 -6.54 0.09 -25.29
CA ASP A 229 -6.45 1.16 -24.32
C ASP A 229 -6.82 0.67 -22.90
N LYS A 230 -6.69 1.57 -21.92
CA LYS A 230 -6.96 1.26 -20.50
C LYS A 230 -8.44 0.95 -20.24
N LYS A 231 -9.35 1.28 -21.15
CA LYS A 231 -10.79 1.05 -21.02
C LYS A 231 -11.22 -0.24 -21.73
N THR A 232 -10.63 -0.58 -22.86
CA THR A 232 -10.96 -1.77 -23.65
C THR A 232 -10.36 -3.02 -23.03
N VAL A 233 -9.18 -2.94 -22.41
CA VAL A 233 -8.57 -4.07 -21.68
C VAL A 233 -9.48 -4.64 -20.59
N VAL A 234 -10.31 -3.80 -19.98
CA VAL A 234 -11.26 -4.20 -18.92
C VAL A 234 -12.26 -5.25 -19.42
N LYS A 235 -12.63 -5.22 -20.70
CA LYS A 235 -13.55 -6.21 -21.30
C LYS A 235 -12.94 -7.61 -21.36
N HIS A 236 -11.61 -7.69 -21.42
CA HIS A 236 -10.85 -8.94 -21.58
C HIS A 236 -10.28 -9.47 -20.26
N ILE A 237 -10.58 -8.83 -19.12
CA ILE A 237 -10.07 -9.27 -17.81
C ILE A 237 -10.44 -10.73 -17.51
N GLY A 238 -11.62 -11.20 -17.96
CA GLY A 238 -12.00 -12.60 -17.80
C GLY A 238 -10.98 -13.56 -18.44
N ASP A 239 -10.69 -13.33 -19.73
CA ASP A 239 -9.75 -14.14 -20.52
C ASP A 239 -8.31 -14.04 -19.97
N LEU A 240 -7.91 -12.82 -19.57
CA LEU A 240 -6.57 -12.58 -19.00
C LEU A 240 -6.37 -13.31 -17.68
N LEU A 241 -7.38 -13.31 -16.80
CA LEU A 241 -7.32 -14.01 -15.52
C LEU A 241 -7.34 -15.53 -15.71
N GLN A 242 -8.10 -16.04 -16.68
CA GLN A 242 -8.15 -17.48 -17.01
C GLN A 242 -6.78 -18.03 -17.41
N HIS A 243 -5.96 -17.23 -18.09
CA HIS A 243 -4.63 -17.61 -18.55
C HIS A 243 -3.47 -16.97 -17.76
N ARG A 244 -3.74 -16.40 -16.58
CA ARG A 244 -2.78 -15.56 -15.84
C ARG A 244 -1.41 -16.20 -15.61
N VAL A 245 -1.38 -17.49 -15.23
CA VAL A 245 -0.13 -18.20 -14.90
C VAL A 245 0.80 -18.26 -16.11
N PHE A 246 0.24 -18.58 -17.27
CA PHE A 246 0.98 -18.62 -18.55
C PHE A 246 1.44 -17.22 -18.98
N LEU A 247 0.56 -16.23 -18.88
CA LEU A 247 0.84 -14.85 -19.27
C LEU A 247 1.94 -14.22 -18.43
N LEU A 248 1.92 -14.48 -17.11
CA LEU A 248 2.94 -14.00 -16.19
C LEU A 248 4.29 -14.67 -16.46
N LYS A 249 4.33 -16.00 -16.63
CA LYS A 249 5.57 -16.72 -16.96
C LYS A 249 6.22 -16.12 -18.21
N ASN A 250 5.45 -15.88 -19.27
CA ASN A 250 5.97 -15.27 -20.49
C ASN A 250 6.46 -13.82 -20.29
N ALA A 251 5.74 -13.04 -19.48
CA ALA A 251 6.11 -11.66 -19.21
C ALA A 251 7.36 -11.52 -18.31
N PHE A 252 7.64 -12.52 -17.48
CA PHE A 252 8.91 -12.62 -16.75
C PHE A 252 10.03 -13.19 -17.64
N SER A 253 9.81 -14.26 -18.41
CA SER A 253 10.85 -14.89 -19.24
C SER A 253 11.35 -14.00 -20.39
N GLN A 254 10.58 -13.02 -20.86
CA GLN A 254 11.08 -12.04 -21.84
C GLN A 254 12.11 -11.06 -21.25
N GLN A 255 12.35 -11.07 -19.93
CA GLN A 255 13.38 -10.25 -19.26
C GLN A 255 14.74 -10.97 -19.21
N ASP A 256 14.77 -12.29 -19.21
CA ASP A 256 16.00 -13.09 -19.10
C ASP A 256 16.76 -13.23 -20.45
N GLY A 257 16.24 -12.61 -21.52
CA GLY A 257 16.70 -12.81 -22.91
C GLY A 257 17.66 -11.77 -23.49
N GLU A 258 18.21 -10.84 -22.69
CA GLU A 258 19.23 -9.88 -23.13
C GLU A 258 20.63 -10.26 -22.65
N GLU A 259 21.09 -11.48 -22.95
CA GLU A 259 22.53 -11.82 -23.01
C GLU A 259 22.71 -13.15 -23.74
N THR A 260 22.75 -13.11 -25.07
CA THR A 260 23.32 -14.22 -25.87
C THR A 260 23.98 -13.63 -27.11
N PRO A 261 25.30 -13.83 -27.33
CA PRO A 261 25.97 -13.30 -28.50
C PRO A 261 25.44 -14.04 -29.73
N ARG A 262 24.71 -13.31 -30.59
CA ARG A 262 24.24 -13.81 -31.88
C ARG A 262 25.46 -14.20 -32.72
N ILE A 263 25.67 -15.50 -32.89
CA ILE A 263 26.56 -16.03 -33.93
C ILE A 263 26.01 -15.56 -35.27
N LYS A 264 26.78 -14.70 -35.94
CA LYS A 264 26.51 -14.26 -37.31
C LYS A 264 26.75 -15.43 -38.25
N ILE A 265 25.68 -16.00 -38.81
CA ILE A 265 25.77 -16.82 -40.01
C ILE A 265 25.42 -15.90 -41.19
N PRO A 266 26.30 -15.71 -42.19
CA PRO A 266 25.99 -14.89 -43.34
C PRO A 266 25.06 -15.67 -44.28
N ARG A 267 23.89 -15.11 -44.59
CA ARG A 267 23.05 -15.55 -45.70
C ARG A 267 23.33 -14.68 -46.94
N ARG A 268 23.60 -15.38 -48.03
CA ARG A 268 23.83 -14.88 -49.39
C ARG A 268 22.56 -14.23 -49.94
N GLU A 269 22.75 -13.13 -50.67
CA GLU A 269 21.75 -12.25 -51.24
C GLU A 269 20.89 -12.91 -52.34
N GLN A 270 19.61 -12.50 -52.41
CA GLN A 270 18.90 -12.22 -53.67
C GLN A 270 17.53 -11.54 -53.41
N GLY A 271 17.36 -10.31 -53.91
CA GLY A 271 16.11 -9.90 -54.59
C GLY A 271 15.09 -8.97 -53.90
N CYS A 272 15.42 -7.67 -53.79
CA CYS A 272 14.58 -6.45 -53.92
C CYS A 272 13.42 -6.07 -52.95
N PRO A 273 13.14 -4.75 -52.81
CA PRO A 273 12.61 -4.14 -51.59
C PRO A 273 11.18 -3.59 -51.73
N SER A 274 10.37 -3.71 -50.67
CA SER A 274 9.26 -2.77 -50.47
C SER A 274 9.17 -2.37 -49.00
N ALA A 275 9.24 -1.06 -48.79
CA ALA A 275 9.44 -0.42 -47.51
C ALA A 275 8.21 -0.56 -46.59
N GLY A 276 8.24 -1.57 -45.74
CA GLY A 276 7.49 -1.58 -44.48
C GLY A 276 8.50 -1.61 -43.35
N LYS A 277 8.77 -0.45 -42.71
CA LYS A 277 9.55 -0.41 -41.46
C LYS A 277 8.96 -1.46 -40.50
N PRO A 278 9.74 -2.44 -40.00
CA PRO A 278 9.24 -3.27 -38.92
C PRO A 278 9.02 -2.32 -37.75
N ARG A 279 7.75 -2.11 -37.39
CA ARG A 279 7.39 -1.46 -36.13
C ARG A 279 8.18 -2.22 -35.06
N ARG A 280 9.19 -1.57 -34.49
CA ARG A 280 9.90 -2.07 -33.32
C ARG A 280 8.82 -2.47 -32.33
N GLY A 281 8.61 -3.77 -32.14
CA GLY A 281 7.74 -4.28 -31.10
C GLY A 281 8.19 -3.62 -29.82
N GLY A 282 7.29 -2.85 -29.20
CA GLY A 282 7.62 -2.14 -27.98
C GLY A 282 8.20 -3.14 -27.00
N THR A 283 9.46 -2.95 -26.61
CA THR A 283 10.10 -3.75 -25.58
C THR A 283 9.18 -3.69 -24.37
N LEU A 284 8.62 -4.84 -24.01
CA LEU A 284 7.67 -4.92 -22.91
C LEU A 284 8.38 -4.43 -21.66
N ARG A 285 7.74 -3.50 -20.95
CA ARG A 285 8.33 -2.97 -19.73
C ARG A 285 8.53 -4.13 -18.76
N PRO A 286 9.72 -4.28 -18.16
CA PRO A 286 9.97 -5.38 -17.24
C PRO A 286 8.99 -5.31 -16.07
N LEU A 287 8.42 -6.46 -15.71
CA LEU A 287 7.58 -6.66 -14.53
C LEU A 287 8.45 -6.53 -13.27
N LEU A 288 8.63 -5.29 -12.83
CA LEU A 288 9.35 -4.93 -11.62
C LEU A 288 8.43 -4.14 -10.67
N PRO A 289 8.76 -4.10 -9.37
CA PRO A 289 8.12 -3.18 -8.44
C PRO A 289 8.04 -1.76 -9.03
N PRO A 290 6.88 -1.06 -8.98
CA PRO A 290 6.72 0.24 -9.65
C PRO A 290 7.70 1.32 -9.20
N CYS A 291 8.25 1.21 -7.98
CA CYS A 291 9.28 2.11 -7.46
C CYS A 291 10.65 1.97 -8.14
N LEU A 292 10.93 0.83 -8.79
CA LEU A 292 12.14 0.61 -9.58
C LEU A 292 11.97 1.10 -11.02
N ILE A 293 10.76 1.01 -11.56
CA ILE A 293 10.43 1.50 -12.92
C ILE A 293 10.40 3.04 -12.95
N HIS A 294 9.91 3.66 -11.88
CA HIS A 294 9.80 5.11 -11.74
C HIS A 294 10.56 5.59 -10.49
N PRO A 295 11.91 5.50 -10.48
CA PRO A 295 12.68 5.91 -9.33
C PRO A 295 12.48 7.40 -9.08
N ARG A 296 12.26 7.78 -7.81
CA ARG A 296 12.32 9.19 -7.43
C ARG A 296 13.71 9.71 -7.75
N LYS A 297 13.79 10.88 -8.40
CA LYS A 297 15.06 11.56 -8.65
C LYS A 297 15.78 11.74 -7.31
N ARG A 298 16.83 10.95 -7.08
CA ARG A 298 17.74 11.19 -5.97
C ARG A 298 18.74 12.23 -6.45
N LEU A 299 18.84 13.34 -5.73
CA LEU A 299 20.02 14.19 -5.87
C LEU A 299 21.21 13.30 -5.52
N ARG A 300 22.10 13.10 -6.48
CA ARG A 300 23.36 12.44 -6.20
C ARG A 300 24.07 13.34 -5.18
N PRO A 301 24.47 12.82 -3.99
CA PRO A 301 25.47 13.53 -3.22
C PRO A 301 26.60 13.84 -4.19
N VAL A 302 27.09 15.08 -4.20
CA VAL A 302 28.36 15.39 -4.86
C VAL A 302 29.31 14.27 -4.41
N ALA A 303 29.82 13.48 -5.37
CA ALA A 303 30.78 12.44 -5.05
C ALA A 303 31.80 13.10 -4.12
N PRO A 304 32.11 12.54 -2.94
CA PRO A 304 33.02 13.19 -2.02
C PRO A 304 34.26 13.52 -2.84
N SER A 305 34.45 14.81 -3.14
CA SER A 305 35.74 15.25 -3.58
C SER A 305 36.67 14.81 -2.46
N ALA A 306 37.90 14.44 -2.81
CA ALA A 306 38.87 13.88 -1.89
C ALA A 306 39.09 14.64 -0.56
N PRO A 307 38.75 15.93 -0.33
CA PRO A 307 39.04 16.54 0.97
C PRO A 307 38.06 16.16 2.09
N ALA A 308 36.87 15.61 1.83
CA ALA A 308 35.90 15.34 2.90
C ALA A 308 36.32 14.18 3.84
N SER A 309 37.21 13.30 3.38
CA SER A 309 37.74 12.17 4.15
C SER A 309 39.03 12.50 4.92
N ALA A 310 39.57 13.71 4.76
CA ALA A 310 40.79 14.16 5.42
C ALA A 310 40.55 15.00 6.68
N LEU A 311 39.27 15.25 7.02
CA LEU A 311 38.88 16.03 8.20
C LEU A 311 39.00 15.16 9.46
N THR A 312 39.93 15.49 10.35
CA THR A 312 40.14 14.82 11.65
C THR A 312 39.36 15.49 12.78
N GLY A 313 38.97 16.75 12.62
CA GLY A 313 38.32 17.56 13.65
C GLY A 313 39.31 18.25 14.60
N ASP A 314 40.60 17.99 14.43
CA ASP A 314 41.70 18.59 15.19
C ASP A 314 42.43 19.68 14.37
N GLU A 315 41.88 20.06 13.21
CA GLU A 315 42.47 21.10 12.38
C GLU A 315 42.49 22.45 13.12
N PRO A 316 43.59 23.20 13.04
CA PRO A 316 43.63 24.55 13.59
C PRO A 316 42.64 25.44 12.83
N ILE A 317 41.68 26.00 13.56
CA ILE A 317 40.73 26.99 13.03
C ILE A 317 41.40 28.36 13.13
N SER A 318 41.60 29.04 12.00
CA SER A 318 42.18 30.39 11.99
C SER A 318 41.19 31.42 12.52
N ASP A 319 41.70 32.49 13.12
CA ASP A 319 40.85 33.60 13.58
C ASP A 319 40.00 34.18 12.44
N SER A 320 40.54 34.22 11.20
CA SER A 320 39.80 34.64 10.00
C SER A 320 38.58 33.76 9.67
N GLU A 321 38.65 32.45 9.92
CA GLU A 321 37.53 31.51 9.73
C GLU A 321 36.45 31.71 10.80
N ILE A 322 36.81 32.21 11.98
CA ILE A 322 35.88 32.55 13.06
C ILE A 322 35.25 33.93 12.80
N GLU A 323 36.05 34.91 12.36
CA GLU A 323 35.65 36.29 12.12
C GLU A 323 34.53 36.42 11.08
N GLN A 324 34.47 35.57 10.05
CA GLN A 324 33.36 35.57 9.07
C GLN A 324 31.98 35.28 9.69
N TYR A 325 31.92 34.63 10.87
CA TYR A 325 30.67 34.40 11.60
C TYR A 325 30.33 35.55 12.54
N LEU A 326 31.26 36.46 12.79
CA LEU A 326 31.06 37.65 13.60
C LEU A 326 30.52 38.77 12.72
N ARG A 327 29.45 39.42 13.17
CA ARG A 327 28.95 40.62 12.49
C ARG A 327 29.96 41.75 12.62
N SER A 328 30.22 42.41 11.51
CA SER A 328 31.00 43.63 11.48
C SER A 328 30.33 44.75 12.31
N PRO A 329 31.09 45.74 12.78
CA PRO A 329 30.53 46.89 13.51
C PRO A 329 29.44 47.63 12.73
N ASP A 330 29.56 47.70 11.40
CA ASP A 330 28.54 48.29 10.52
C ASP A 330 27.25 47.48 10.49
N GLU A 331 27.35 46.15 10.38
CA GLU A 331 26.18 45.26 10.46
C GLU A 331 25.49 45.37 11.82
N ILE A 332 26.25 45.51 12.92
CA ILE A 332 25.70 45.71 14.26
C ILE A 332 24.96 47.06 14.34
N ARG A 333 25.53 48.13 13.80
CA ARG A 333 24.87 49.45 13.74
C ARG A 333 23.59 49.41 12.91
N ALA A 334 23.65 48.81 11.71
CA ALA A 334 22.51 48.65 10.82
C ALA A 334 21.41 47.80 11.48
N PHE A 335 21.78 46.70 12.13
CA PHE A 335 20.85 45.83 12.85
C PHE A 335 20.20 46.54 14.05
N ARG A 336 20.98 47.28 14.85
CA ARG A 336 20.45 48.08 15.97
C ARG A 336 19.50 49.17 15.50
N LYS A 337 19.85 49.85 14.40
CA LYS A 337 18.97 50.82 13.76
C LYS A 337 17.67 50.13 13.34
N ALA A 338 17.73 49.09 12.51
CA ALA A 338 16.53 48.36 12.04
C ALA A 338 15.66 47.83 13.19
N LYS A 339 16.26 47.32 14.27
CA LYS A 339 15.52 46.84 15.45
C LYS A 339 14.85 47.97 16.24
N ALA A 340 15.36 49.20 16.21
CA ALA A 340 14.74 50.34 16.87
C ALA A 340 13.49 50.88 16.15
N TRP A 341 13.21 50.41 14.93
CA TRP A 341 11.99 50.71 14.16
C TRP A 341 10.94 49.58 14.22
N LEU A 342 11.23 48.50 14.95
CA LEU A 342 10.30 47.42 15.33
C LEU A 342 9.86 47.64 16.78
#